data_AF-A0A1H3JCA1-F1
#
_entry.id   AF-A0A1H3JCA1-F1
#
_cell.length_a   1.000
_cell.length_b   1.000
_cell.length_c   1.000
_cell.angle_alpha   90.00
_cell.angle_beta   90.00
_cell.angle_gamma   90.00
#
_symmetry.space_group_name_H-M   'P 1'
#
loop_
_entity.id
_entity.type
_entity.pdbx_description
1 polymer ?
#
loop_
_entity_poly.entity_id
_entity_poly.type
_entity_poly.pdbx_seq_one_letter_code
_entity_poly.pdbx_strand_id
1 'polypeptide(L)' 'MSTVISVRVSDAEQELLNKAASIYGCGVSSLMKRLVFEKLEDEYDLHMVEEYENKKKNGTLKTRPASELWTELDL' A
#
# COMPACT_ATOMS: atom_id res chain seq x y z
N MET A 1 11.04 20.97 -1.51
CA MET A 1 11.80 20.50 -2.70
C MET A 1 10.95 19.46 -3.41
N SER A 2 10.75 19.59 -4.72
CA SER A 2 10.11 18.54 -5.53
C SER A 2 11.16 17.54 -5.99
N THR A 3 11.02 16.27 -5.60
CA THR A 3 11.86 15.17 -6.09
C THR A 3 11.26 14.63 -7.39
N VAL A 4 12.09 14.48 -8.43
CA VAL A 4 11.67 13.96 -9.74
C VAL A 4 12.19 12.53 -9.90
N ILE A 5 11.33 11.63 -10.35
CA ILE A 5 11.69 10.25 -10.69
C ILE A 5 11.59 10.11 -12.21
N SER A 6 12.70 9.75 -12.85
CA SER A 6 12.77 9.51 -14.30
C SER A 6 12.83 8.01 -14.56
N VAL A 7 11.86 7.49 -15.30
CA VAL A 7 11.80 6.07 -15.69
C VAL A 7 11.90 5.99 -17.21
N ARG A 8 12.82 5.16 -17.70
CA ARG A 8 12.92 4.87 -19.14
C ARG A 8 11.89 3.79 -19.48
N VAL A 9 11.10 4.06 -20.50
CA VAL A 9 10.09 3.15 -21.05
C VAL A 9 10.27 3.06 -22.56
N SER A 10 9.82 1.97 -23.14
CA SER A 10 9.65 1.82 -24.59
C SER A 10 8.38 2.56 -25.06
N ASP A 11 8.27 2.79 -26.37
CA ASP A 11 7.11 3.44 -26.97
C ASP A 11 5.81 2.67 -26.69
N ALA A 12 5.88 1.33 -26.69
CA ALA A 12 4.75 0.46 -26.40
C ALA A 12 4.29 0.56 -24.93
N GLU A 13 5.24 0.58 -23.98
CA GLU A 13 4.93 0.77 -22.55
C GLU A 13 4.36 2.15 -22.28
N GLN A 14 4.87 3.19 -22.96
CA GLN A 14 4.33 4.54 -22.86
C GLN A 14 2.88 4.61 -23.37
N GLU A 15 2.57 3.98 -24.50
CA GLU A 15 1.20 3.92 -25.02
C GLU A 15 0.26 3.19 -24.04
N LEU A 16 0.72 2.06 -23.48
CA LEU A 16 -0.04 1.30 -22.49
C LEU A 16 -0.32 2.13 -21.23
N LEU A 17 0.68 2.83 -20.70
CA LEU A 17 0.55 3.70 -19.53
C LEU A 17 -0.43 4.85 -19.79
N ASN A 18 -0.40 5.46 -20.98
CA ASN A 18 -1.33 6.51 -21.36
C ASN A 18 -2.78 6.00 -21.46
N LYS A 19 -2.99 4.81 -22.04
CA LYS A 19 -4.30 4.16 -22.09
C LYS A 19 -4.81 3.83 -20.69
N ALA A 20 -3.95 3.26 -19.84
CA ALA A 20 -4.28 2.96 -18.45
C ALA A 20 -4.64 4.25 -17.69
N ALA A 21 -3.84 5.30 -17.81
CA ALA A 21 -4.09 6.58 -17.15
C ALA A 21 -5.43 7.21 -17.59
N SER A 22 -5.79 7.04 -18.86
CA SER A 22 -7.07 7.48 -19.42
C SER A 22 -8.26 6.74 -18.79
N ILE A 23 -8.14 5.42 -18.57
CA ILE A 23 -9.18 4.61 -17.89
C ILE A 23 -9.41 5.13 -16.46
N TYR A 24 -8.33 5.51 -15.77
CA TYR A 24 -8.39 6.04 -14.40
C TYR A 24 -8.69 7.55 -14.33
N GLY A 25 -8.84 8.23 -15.49
CA GLY A 25 -9.10 9.67 -15.55
C GLY A 25 -7.99 10.52 -14.93
N CYS A 26 -6.75 10.04 -14.91
CA CYS A 26 -5.62 10.71 -14.27
C CYS A 26 -4.39 10.79 -15.20
N GLY A 27 -3.36 11.54 -14.80
CA GLY A 27 -2.09 11.58 -15.54
C GLY A 27 -1.20 10.37 -15.23
N VAL A 28 -0.33 9.98 -16.16
CA VAL A 28 0.59 8.83 -16.00
C VAL A 28 1.41 8.92 -14.71
N SER A 29 1.90 10.10 -14.34
CA SER A 29 2.65 10.30 -13.09
C SER A 29 1.82 10.05 -11.83
N SER A 30 0.52 10.32 -11.88
CA SER A 30 -0.41 10.07 -10.77
C SER A 30 -0.78 8.60 -10.70
N LEU A 31 -1.05 7.98 -11.85
CA LEU A 31 -1.24 6.53 -11.95
C LEU A 31 -0.03 5.78 -11.38
N MET A 32 1.18 6.16 -11.82
CA MET A 32 2.40 5.47 -11.41
C MET A 32 2.65 5.57 -9.91
N LYS A 33 2.42 6.75 -9.31
CA LYS A 33 2.45 6.91 -7.85
C LYS A 33 1.45 5.99 -7.17
N ARG A 34 0.20 5.97 -7.65
CA ARG A 34 -0.86 5.17 -7.04
C ARG A 34 -0.50 3.68 -7.05
N LEU A 35 -0.10 3.15 -8.20
CA LEU A 35 0.28 1.73 -8.36
C LEU A 35 1.48 1.34 -7.49
N VAL A 36 2.48 2.22 -7.37
CA VAL A 36 3.65 1.95 -6.52
C VAL A 36 3.26 1.88 -5.05
N PHE A 37 2.44 2.82 -4.57
CA PHE A 37 2.01 2.82 -3.17
C PHE A 37 1.01 1.71 -2.85
N GLU A 38 0.07 1.42 -3.74
CA GLU A 38 -0.86 0.28 -3.59
C GLU A 38 -0.07 -1.03 -3.45
N LYS A 39 0.92 -1.28 -4.31
CA LYS A 39 1.73 -2.50 -4.20
C LYS A 39 2.57 -2.55 -2.93
N LEU A 40 3.12 -1.41 -2.50
CA LEU A 40 3.90 -1.34 -1.26
C LEU A 40 3.03 -1.59 -0.03
N GLU A 41 1.79 -1.08 -0.03
CA GLU A 41 0.78 -1.31 1.00
C GLU A 41 0.43 -2.80 1.07
N ASP A 42 0.13 -3.44 -0.06
CA ASP A 42 -0.14 -4.89 -0.11
C ASP A 42 1.01 -5.73 0.47
N GLU A 43 2.26 -5.41 0.10
CA GLU A 43 3.46 -6.09 0.61
C GLU A 43 3.63 -5.87 2.13
N TYR A 44 3.36 -4.66 2.60
CA TYR A 44 3.43 -4.32 4.02
C TYR A 44 2.35 -5.04 4.83
N ASP A 45 1.11 -5.03 4.36
CA ASP A 45 -0.02 -5.71 4.99
C ASP A 45 0.23 -7.23 5.09
N LEU A 46 0.78 -7.83 4.03
CA LEU A 46 1.13 -9.25 4.05
C LEU A 46 2.21 -9.55 5.11
N HIS A 47 3.25 -8.71 5.17
CA HIS A 47 4.30 -8.83 6.19
C HIS A 47 3.73 -8.70 7.62
N MET A 48 2.82 -7.75 7.83
CA MET A 48 2.15 -7.55 9.13
C MET A 48 1.34 -8.79 9.56
N VAL A 49 0.62 -9.41 8.62
CA VAL A 49 -0.13 -10.65 8.88
C VAL A 49 0.84 -11.79 9.22
N GLU A 50 1.92 -11.94 8.47
CA GLU A 50 2.94 -12.97 8.73
C GLU A 50 3.56 -12.80 10.14
N GLU A 51 3.90 -11.56 10.51
CA GLU A 51 4.44 -11.26 11.84
C GLU A 51 3.43 -11.61 12.95
N TYR A 52 2.15 -11.24 12.76
CA TYR A 52 1.07 -11.60 13.68
C TYR A 52 0.93 -13.12 13.83
N GLU A 53 0.92 -13.87 12.72
CA GLU A 53 0.82 -15.33 12.75
C GLU A 53 2.02 -15.97 13.46
N ASN A 54 3.23 -15.47 13.22
CA ASN A 54 4.44 -15.95 13.87
C ASN A 54 4.42 -15.68 15.38
N LYS A 55 4.01 -14.47 15.81
CA LYS A 55 3.82 -14.15 17.23
C LYS A 55 2.75 -15.02 17.89
N LYS A 56 1.66 -15.32 17.17
CA LYS A 56 0.61 -16.22 17.63
C LYS A 56 1.13 -17.64 17.82
N LYS A 57 1.86 -18.18 16.83
CA LYS A 57 2.49 -19.52 16.90
C LYS A 57 3.50 -19.62 18.05
N ASN A 58 4.29 -18.59 18.27
CA ASN A 58 5.30 -18.54 19.33
C ASN A 58 4.74 -18.21 20.72
N GLY A 59 3.42 -17.95 20.85
CA GLY A 59 2.78 -17.58 22.11
C GLY A 59 3.22 -16.22 22.67
N THR A 60 3.89 -15.39 21.87
CA THR A 60 4.37 -14.05 22.27
C THR A 60 3.41 -12.93 21.89
N LEU A 61 2.29 -13.28 21.27
CA LEU A 61 1.25 -12.32 20.88
C LEU A 61 0.60 -11.69 22.11
N LYS A 62 0.78 -10.37 22.25
CA LYS A 62 0.06 -9.56 23.23
C LYS A 62 -1.28 -9.13 22.65
N THR A 63 -2.36 -9.44 23.35
CA THR A 63 -3.71 -8.99 22.99
C THR A 63 -4.31 -8.25 24.17
N ARG A 64 -5.25 -7.34 23.89
CA ARG A 64 -6.05 -6.64 24.89
C ARG A 64 -7.52 -6.68 24.47
N PRO A 65 -8.47 -6.67 25.40
CA PRO A 65 -9.89 -6.69 25.08
C PRO A 65 -10.32 -5.40 24.38
N ALA A 66 -11.27 -5.52 23.45
CA ALA A 66 -11.79 -4.37 22.70
C ALA A 66 -12.48 -3.33 23.59
N SER A 67 -12.99 -3.72 24.75
CA SER A 67 -13.62 -2.83 25.73
C SER A 67 -12.67 -1.74 26.26
N GLU A 68 -11.38 -2.05 26.39
CA GLU A 68 -10.38 -1.06 26.79
C GLU A 68 -10.22 0.01 25.71
N LEU A 69 -10.20 -0.39 24.43
CA LEU A 69 -10.14 0.53 23.30
C LEU A 69 -11.38 1.44 23.25
N TRP A 70 -12.59 0.91 23.48
CA TRP A 70 -13.81 1.74 23.48
C TRP A 70 -13.80 2.76 24.61
N THR A 71 -13.32 2.37 25.78
CA THR A 71 -13.15 3.29 26.91
C THR A 71 -12.13 4.41 26.58
N GLU A 72 -11.02 4.09 25.89
CA GLU A 72 -10.03 5.07 25.43
C GLU A 72 -10.58 6.03 24.37
N LEU A 73 -11.58 5.60 23.59
CA LEU A 73 -12.20 6.36 22.51
C LEU A 73 -13.46 7.13 22.94
N ASP A 74 -13.86 7.05 24.23
CA ASP A 74 -15.11 7.59 24.76
C ASP A 74 -16.38 7.11 24.00
N LEU A 75 -16.39 5.82 23.60
CA LEU A 75 -17.48 5.15 22.87
C LEU A 75 -18.29 4.18 23.75
#